data_AF-A0A537FH59-F1
#
_entry.id   AF-A0A537FH59-F1
#
_cell.length_a   1.000
_cell.length_b   1.000
_cell.length_c   1.000
_cell.angle_alpha   90.00
_cell.angle_beta   90.00
_cell.angle_gamma   90.00
#
_symmetry.space_group_name_H-M   'P 1'
#
loop_
_entity.id
_entity.type
_entity.pdbx_description
1 polymer ?
#
loop_
_entity_poly.entity_id
_entity_poly.type
_entity_poly.pdbx_seq_one_letter_code
_entity_poly.pdbx_strand_id
1 'polypeptide(L)'
;DRYISAAPNWSQVIAVRVAVVARSALAEKPAAGLGAPCDTTTVAPTWSGNTGAARSFDLSTIPLPAGVTWQCFRYRVFETTVPLRNWIWKSS
;
A
#
# COMPACT_ATOMS: atom_id res chain seq x y z
N ASP A 1 -10.24 -34.78 -10.35
CA ASP A 1 -10.89 -33.63 -11.02
C ASP A 1 -11.34 -32.51 -10.09
N ARG A 2 -10.39 -31.88 -9.39
CA ARG A 2 -10.65 -30.58 -8.75
C ARG A 2 -9.46 -29.68 -9.03
N TYR A 3 -9.56 -28.96 -10.13
CA TYR A 3 -8.72 -27.79 -10.37
C TYR A 3 -9.07 -26.76 -9.29
N ILE A 4 -8.27 -26.74 -8.23
CA ILE A 4 -8.18 -25.62 -7.30
C ILE A 4 -7.59 -24.45 -8.08
N SER A 5 -8.45 -23.59 -8.63
CA SER A 5 -8.02 -22.25 -9.05
C SER A 5 -7.34 -21.60 -7.85
N ALA A 6 -6.11 -21.10 -8.02
CA ALA A 6 -5.33 -20.45 -6.96
C ALA A 6 -5.97 -19.16 -6.38
N ALA A 7 -7.21 -18.86 -6.75
CA ALA A 7 -8.02 -17.81 -6.14
C ALA A 7 -8.46 -18.25 -4.73
N PRO A 8 -8.26 -17.40 -3.71
CA PRO A 8 -8.79 -17.66 -2.38
C PRO A 8 -10.29 -17.92 -2.48
N ASN A 9 -10.75 -19.02 -1.90
CA ASN A 9 -12.18 -19.24 -1.75
C ASN A 9 -12.69 -18.15 -0.79
N TRP A 10 -13.31 -17.11 -1.34
CA TRP A 10 -13.83 -15.96 -0.58
C TRP A 10 -14.81 -16.35 0.51
N SER A 11 -15.41 -17.55 0.40
CA SER A 11 -16.15 -18.08 1.52
C SER A 11 -15.25 -18.13 2.76
N GLN A 12 -14.01 -18.62 2.73
CA GLN A 12 -13.13 -18.87 3.90
C GLN A 12 -12.48 -17.63 4.55
N VAL A 13 -12.82 -16.42 4.12
CA VAL A 13 -12.20 -15.19 4.64
C VAL A 13 -12.82 -14.80 5.99
N ILE A 14 -12.00 -14.75 7.04
CA ILE A 14 -12.42 -14.41 8.42
C ILE A 14 -12.11 -12.97 8.83
N ALA A 15 -11.20 -12.30 8.12
CA ALA A 15 -10.81 -10.92 8.38
C ALA A 15 -10.20 -10.29 7.12
N VAL A 16 -10.32 -8.97 7.03
CA VAL A 16 -9.67 -8.16 5.99
C VAL A 16 -8.68 -7.23 6.66
N ARG A 17 -7.44 -7.22 6.18
CA ARG A 17 -6.45 -6.19 6.54
C ARG A 17 -6.41 -5.15 5.44
N VAL A 18 -6.55 -3.89 5.81
CA VAL A 18 -6.51 -2.76 4.88
C VAL A 18 -5.35 -1.86 5.29
N ALA A 19 -4.58 -1.43 4.29
CA ALA A 19 -3.58 -0.39 4.46
C ALA A 19 -3.85 0.74 3.47
N VAL A 20 -3.77 1.98 3.96
CA VAL A 20 -3.93 3.19 3.17
C VAL A 20 -2.66 4.02 3.30
N VAL A 21 -2.08 4.39 2.15
CA VAL A 21 -0.95 5.32 2.11
C VAL A 21 -1.48 6.70 1.80
N ALA A 22 -1.31 7.62 2.74
CA ALA A 22 -1.52 9.04 2.52
C ALA A 22 -0.18 9.70 2.18
N ARG A 23 -0.23 10.72 1.33
CA ARG A 23 0.92 11.58 1.01
C ARG A 23 0.65 13.03 1.38
N SER A 24 1.70 13.83 1.56
CA SER A 24 1.59 15.28 1.65
C SER A 24 0.91 15.88 0.42
N ALA A 25 0.17 16.98 0.60
CA ALA A 25 -0.51 17.66 -0.50
C ALA A 25 0.48 18.32 -1.47
N LEU A 26 1.60 18.81 -0.93
CA LEU A 26 2.66 19.47 -1.69
C LEU A 26 3.91 18.59 -1.73
N ALA A 27 4.65 18.73 -2.83
CA ALA A 27 5.99 18.19 -2.97
C ALA A 27 6.98 19.04 -2.16
N GLU A 28 7.91 18.37 -1.53
CA GLU A 28 9.03 18.97 -0.82
C GLU A 28 10.14 19.35 -1.80
N LYS A 29 10.85 20.42 -1.48
CA LYS A 29 12.00 20.87 -2.28
C LYS A 29 13.23 20.02 -1.92
N PRO A 30 13.99 19.52 -2.92
CA PRO A 30 15.25 18.81 -2.65
C PRO A 30 16.22 19.68 -1.84
N ALA A 31 16.91 19.09 -0.87
CA ALA A 31 17.88 19.83 -0.06
C ALA A 31 19.03 20.42 -0.89
N ALA A 32 19.44 19.72 -1.95
CA ALA A 32 20.49 20.16 -2.88
C ALA A 32 20.05 21.25 -3.88
N GLY A 33 18.80 21.72 -3.83
CA GLY A 33 18.30 22.82 -4.65
C GLY A 33 17.53 22.39 -5.90
N LEU A 34 17.29 23.35 -6.79
CA LEU A 34 16.42 23.17 -7.96
C LEU A 34 17.05 22.19 -8.97
N GLY A 35 16.28 21.21 -9.44
CA GLY A 35 16.75 20.22 -10.42
C GLY A 35 17.51 19.03 -9.84
N ALA A 36 17.81 19.03 -8.55
CA ALA A 36 18.36 17.86 -7.86
C ALA A 36 17.28 16.79 -7.62
N PRO A 37 17.65 15.50 -7.51
CA PRO A 37 16.71 14.46 -7.14
C PRO A 37 16.15 14.69 -5.74
N CYS A 38 14.86 14.40 -5.55
CA CYS A 38 14.21 14.52 -4.25
C CYS A 38 14.76 13.50 -3.24
N ASP A 39 15.00 13.98 -2.02
CA ASP A 39 15.59 13.26 -0.90
C ASP A 39 14.64 13.12 0.31
N THR A 40 13.38 13.54 0.15
CA THR A 40 12.37 13.51 1.22
C THR A 40 11.99 12.08 1.63
N THR A 41 11.70 11.21 0.66
CA THR A 41 11.42 9.80 0.91
C THR A 41 12.31 8.95 0.01
N THR A 42 13.27 8.25 0.61
CA THR A 42 14.25 7.42 -0.10
C THR A 42 13.83 5.95 -0.22
N VAL A 43 12.93 5.49 0.66
CA VAL A 43 12.39 4.12 0.68
C VAL A 43 10.88 4.18 0.57
N ALA A 44 10.31 3.40 -0.34
CA ALA A 44 8.86 3.34 -0.51
C ALA A 44 8.18 2.84 0.78
N PRO A 45 7.01 3.37 1.16
CA PRO A 45 6.27 2.92 2.32
C PRO A 45 5.95 1.42 2.23
N THR A 46 6.04 0.75 3.37
CA THR A 46 5.66 -0.66 3.52
C THR A 46 4.51 -0.78 4.51
N TRP A 47 3.84 -1.94 4.50
CA TRP A 47 2.79 -2.25 5.47
C TRP A 47 2.97 -3.68 6.00
N SER A 48 2.38 -3.98 7.15
CA SER A 48 2.58 -5.26 7.84
C SER A 48 2.08 -6.48 7.06
N GLY A 49 1.15 -6.30 6.13
CA GLY A 49 0.62 -7.36 5.26
C GLY A 49 1.49 -7.68 4.04
N ASN A 50 2.63 -7.01 3.89
CA ASN A 50 3.56 -7.24 2.79
C ASN A 50 4.36 -8.54 3.00
N THR A 51 3.78 -9.68 2.62
CA THR A 51 4.38 -11.01 2.79
C THR A 51 5.18 -11.50 1.58
N GLY A 52 5.57 -10.62 0.65
CA GLY A 52 6.34 -10.97 -0.56
C GLY A 52 6.36 -9.85 -1.62
N ALA A 53 7.00 -10.10 -2.77
CA ALA A 53 7.27 -9.09 -3.80
C ALA A 53 6.03 -8.42 -4.46
N ALA A 54 4.83 -8.98 -4.29
CA ALA A 54 3.62 -8.55 -4.98
C ALA A 54 2.64 -7.70 -4.13
N ARG A 55 3.03 -7.27 -2.92
CA ARG A 55 2.11 -6.57 -1.99
C ARG A 55 2.64 -5.25 -1.45
N SER A 56 3.71 -4.72 -2.05
CA SER A 56 4.18 -3.35 -1.81
C SER A 56 3.34 -2.33 -2.58
N PHE A 57 3.26 -1.10 -2.08
CA PHE A 57 2.67 0.00 -2.83
C PHE A 57 3.55 0.33 -4.03
N ASP A 58 2.99 0.24 -5.23
CA ASP A 58 3.63 0.79 -6.42
C ASP A 58 3.33 2.29 -6.50
N LEU A 59 4.32 3.10 -6.13
CA LEU A 59 4.24 4.56 -6.21
C LEU A 59 4.72 5.11 -7.55
N SER A 60 5.34 4.27 -8.39
CA SER A 60 5.94 4.71 -9.66
C SER A 60 4.89 5.01 -10.74
N THR A 61 3.68 4.47 -10.59
CA THR A 61 2.57 4.60 -11.54
C THR A 61 1.59 5.70 -11.20
N ILE A 62 1.82 6.47 -10.13
CA ILE A 62 0.93 7.56 -9.71
C ILE A 62 1.13 8.77 -10.63
N PRO A 63 0.06 9.41 -11.17
CA PRO A 63 0.17 10.64 -11.94
C PRO A 63 0.77 11.77 -11.11
N LEU A 64 1.85 12.38 -11.63
CA LEU A 64 2.57 13.47 -10.98
C LEU A 64 2.87 14.60 -11.97
N PRO A 65 3.02 15.85 -11.51
CA PRO A 65 3.52 16.94 -12.33
C PRO A 65 4.89 16.60 -12.95
N ALA A 66 5.18 17.19 -14.11
CA ALA A 66 6.46 17.00 -14.79
C ALA A 66 7.63 17.38 -13.86
N GLY A 67 8.67 16.54 -13.83
CA GLY A 67 9.86 16.75 -13.00
C GLY A 67 9.68 16.47 -11.51
N VAL A 68 8.50 16.01 -11.07
CA VAL A 68 8.24 15.59 -9.69
C VAL A 68 8.13 14.07 -9.65
N THR A 69 8.88 13.44 -8.74
CA THR A 69 8.81 11.99 -8.52
C THR A 69 8.17 11.67 -7.17
N TRP A 70 7.80 10.40 -6.95
CA TRP A 70 7.14 9.99 -5.70
C TRP A 70 8.02 10.25 -4.46
N GLN A 71 9.34 10.26 -4.61
CA GLN A 71 10.31 10.56 -3.54
C GLN A 71 10.17 11.98 -2.98
N CYS A 72 9.51 12.90 -3.69
CA CYS A 72 9.32 14.29 -3.28
C CYS A 72 8.22 14.48 -2.23
N PHE A 73 7.49 13.45 -1.83
CA PHE A 73 6.38 13.58 -0.87
C PHE A 73 6.71 12.88 0.44
N ARG A 74 6.12 13.35 1.54
CA ARG A 74 6.10 12.61 2.82
C ARG A 74 4.92 11.68 2.85
N TYR A 75 5.11 10.50 3.42
CA TYR A 75 4.07 9.47 3.46
C TYR A 75 3.73 9.06 4.89
N ARG A 76 2.47 8.63 5.08
CA ARG A 76 2.03 7.95 6.28
C ARG A 76 1.16 6.77 5.90
N VAL A 77 1.46 5.61 6.47
CA VAL A 77 0.68 4.38 6.29
C VAL A 77 -0.27 4.23 7.47
N PHE A 78 -1.55 4.02 7.17
CA PHE A 78 -2.57 3.70 8.16
C PHE A 78 -3.03 2.27 7.91
N GLU A 79 -3.00 1.44 8.96
CA GLU A 79 -3.33 0.03 8.86
C GLU A 79 -4.45 -0.33 9.83
N THR A 80 -5.33 -1.23 9.40
CA THR A 80 -6.36 -1.81 10.27
C THR A 80 -6.68 -3.25 9.86
N THR A 81 -7.08 -4.06 10.84
CA THR A 81 -7.59 -5.42 10.62
C THR A 81 -9.05 -5.47 11.05
N VAL A 82 -9.94 -5.72 10.10
CA VAL A 82 -11.39 -5.79 10.31
C VAL A 82 -11.82 -7.26 10.28
N PRO A 83 -12.22 -7.86 11.42
CA PRO A 83 -12.78 -9.21 11.43
C PRO A 83 -14.18 -9.23 10.78
N LEU A 84 -14.48 -10.28 10.02
CA LEU A 84 -15.79 -10.44 9.36
C LEU A 84 -16.75 -11.21 10.26
N ARG A 85 -17.84 -10.54 10.67
CA ARG A 85 -18.78 -11.02 11.68
C ARG A 85 -19.51 -12.33 11.31
N ASN A 86 -19.72 -12.59 10.02
CA ASN A 86 -20.52 -13.72 9.53
C ASN A 86 -19.78 -15.07 9.47
N TRP A 87 -18.54 -15.15 9.96
CA TRP A 87 -17.78 -16.42 10.04
C TRP A 87 -17.75 -17.03 11.43
N ILE A 88 -17.94 -16.23 12.48
CA ILE A 88 -17.91 -16.71 13.86
C ILE A 88 -19.15 -17.56 14.19
N TRP A 89 -20.23 -17.45 13.41
CA TRP A 89 -21.53 -18.09 13.71
C TRP A 89 -21.97 -19.19 12.72
N LYS A 90 -21.11 -19.66 11.80
CA LYS A 90 -21.41 -20.83 10.95
C LYS A 90 -21.25 -22.18 11.68
N SER A 91 -21.62 -22.21 12.96
CA SER A 91 -21.75 -23.43 13.74
C SER A 91 -23.21 -23.89 13.71
N SER A 92 -23.58 -24.62 12.66
CA SER A 92 -24.54 -25.74 12.73
C SER A 92 -24.44 -26.57 11.45
#